data_AF-A0A0P4R3S9-F1
#
_entry.id   AF-A0A0P4R3S9-F1
#
_cell.length_a   1.000
_cell.length_b   1.000
_cell.length_c   1.000
_cell.angle_alpha   90.00
_cell.angle_beta   90.00
_cell.angle_gamma   90.00
#
_symmetry.space_group_name_H-M   'P 1'
#
loop_
_entity.id
_entity.type
_entity.pdbx_description
1 polymer ?
#
loop_
_entity_poly.entity_id
_entity_poly.type
_entity_poly.pdbx_seq_one_letter_code
_entity_poly.pdbx_strand_id
1 'polypeptide(L)'
;MATRCGLLTRDCPPPEAEVRWVYQPVEVQYPDGGWTLGRINAWWTDGAGQLWCRLRTLPGACPQWRRYDPESILLLPSAGI
;
A
#
# COMPACT_ATOMS: atom_id res chain seq x y z
N MET A 1 -26.04 -12.79 -8.45
CA MET A 1 -25.47 -13.36 -7.21
C MET A 1 -23.98 -13.11 -7.22
N ALA A 2 -23.52 -12.00 -6.65
CA ALA A 2 -22.11 -11.76 -6.34
C ALA A 2 -22.04 -11.64 -4.83
N THR A 3 -21.52 -12.67 -4.18
CA THR A 3 -21.48 -12.77 -2.73
C THR A 3 -20.62 -11.64 -2.19
N ARG A 4 -21.29 -10.74 -1.45
CA ARG A 4 -20.71 -9.70 -0.59
C ARG A 4 -19.45 -10.25 0.07
N CYS A 5 -18.28 -9.70 -0.27
CA CYS A 5 -17.00 -10.03 0.35
C CYS A 5 -17.02 -9.61 1.83
N GLY A 6 -17.62 -10.46 2.66
CA GLY A 6 -17.42 -10.46 4.09
C GLY A 6 -16.11 -11.17 4.41
N LEU A 7 -15.17 -10.43 5.00
CA LEU A 7 -14.21 -10.96 5.96
C LEU A 7 -13.14 -11.94 5.45
N LEU A 8 -12.29 -11.56 4.49
CA LEU A 8 -10.93 -12.12 4.33
C LEU A 8 -9.99 -11.05 3.74
N THR A 9 -9.35 -10.28 4.62
CA THR A 9 -8.44 -9.15 4.37
C THR A 9 -7.05 -9.54 3.80
N ARG A 10 -6.96 -10.62 3.00
CA ARG A 10 -5.65 -11.05 2.46
C ARG A 10 -5.66 -11.68 1.05
N ASP A 11 -6.76 -12.26 0.59
CA ASP A 11 -6.73 -13.14 -0.60
C ASP A 11 -7.57 -12.66 -1.80
N CYS A 12 -8.33 -11.57 -1.66
CA CYS A 12 -9.00 -10.94 -2.81
C CYS A 12 -8.20 -9.72 -3.26
N PRO A 13 -7.51 -9.78 -4.41
CA PRO A 13 -6.92 -8.57 -4.98
C PRO A 13 -8.02 -7.55 -5.29
N PRO A 14 -7.73 -6.24 -5.17
CA PRO A 14 -8.73 -5.21 -5.43
C PRO A 14 -9.24 -5.28 -6.88
N PRO A 15 -10.53 -4.95 -7.12
CA PRO A 15 -11.02 -4.74 -8.47
C PRO A 15 -10.18 -3.66 -9.17
N GLU A 16 -9.69 -3.94 -10.39
CA GLU A 16 -8.75 -3.03 -11.08
C GLU A 16 -9.31 -1.61 -11.26
N ALA A 17 -10.63 -1.48 -11.43
CA ALA A 17 -11.31 -0.19 -11.57
C ALA A 17 -11.28 0.68 -10.29
N GLU A 18 -11.08 0.09 -9.12
CA GLU A 18 -11.01 0.78 -7.83
C GLU A 18 -9.56 1.14 -7.44
N VAL A 19 -8.59 0.65 -8.20
CA VAL A 19 -7.17 0.87 -7.94
C VAL A 19 -6.72 2.21 -8.52
N ARG A 20 -6.19 3.08 -7.65
CA ARG A 20 -5.56 4.33 -8.07
C ARG A 20 -4.04 4.13 -8.21
N TRP A 21 -3.57 4.00 -9.43
CA TRP A 21 -2.14 3.90 -9.74
C TRP A 21 -1.40 5.21 -9.45
N VAL A 22 -0.22 5.10 -8.84
CA VAL A 22 0.64 6.23 -8.46
C VAL A 22 2.11 5.86 -8.60
N TYR A 23 2.98 6.85 -8.42
CA TYR A 23 4.40 6.63 -8.21
C TYR A 23 4.86 7.51 -7.05
N GLN A 24 4.73 6.98 -5.83
CA GLN A 24 4.94 7.73 -4.60
C GLN A 24 6.15 7.17 -3.84
N PRO A 25 7.28 7.89 -3.74
CA PRO A 25 8.41 7.47 -2.91
C PRO A 25 8.02 7.48 -1.43
N VAL A 26 8.55 6.54 -0.66
CA VAL A 26 8.26 6.40 0.77
C VAL A 26 9.48 5.95 1.57
N GLU A 27 9.50 6.29 2.86
CA GLU A 27 10.28 5.60 3.88
C GLU A 27 9.37 4.65 4.65
N VAL A 28 9.88 3.46 4.97
CA VAL A 28 9.13 2.42 5.67
C VAL A 28 9.91 1.99 6.90
N GLN A 29 9.28 2.08 8.06
CA GLN A 29 9.82 1.59 9.31
C GLN A 29 9.52 0.10 9.46
N TYR A 30 10.56 -0.68 9.78
CA TYR A 30 10.42 -2.07 10.15
C TYR A 30 10.21 -2.22 11.67
N PRO A 31 9.65 -3.35 12.14
CA PRO A 31 9.45 -3.59 13.57
C PRO A 31 10.74 -3.58 14.41
N ASP A 32 11.90 -3.76 13.79
CA ASP A 32 13.21 -3.65 14.43
C ASP A 32 13.69 -2.19 14.60
N GLY A 33 12.88 -1.22 14.18
CA GLY A 33 13.19 0.21 14.21
C GLY A 33 14.02 0.70 13.02
N GLY A 34 14.43 -0.19 12.12
CA GLY A 34 15.15 0.17 10.91
C GLY A 34 14.26 0.86 9.87
N TRP A 35 14.86 1.67 9.03
CA TRP A 35 14.18 2.35 7.93
C TRP A 35 14.67 1.84 6.57
N THR A 36 13.76 1.71 5.62
CA THR A 36 14.11 1.46 4.22
C THR A 36 13.36 2.37 3.27
N LEU A 37 13.96 2.60 2.11
CA LEU A 37 13.30 3.27 1.00
C LEU A 37 12.40 2.30 0.23
N GLY A 38 11.24 2.80 -0.15
CA GLY A 38 10.29 2.08 -0.95
C GLY A 38 9.52 2.97 -1.90
N ARG A 39 8.54 2.37 -2.57
CA ARG A 39 7.60 3.06 -3.44
C ARG A 39 6.22 2.46 -3.25
N ILE A 40 5.22 3.33 -3.13
CA ILE A 40 3.83 2.95 -3.34
C ILE A 40 3.54 3.14 -4.82
N ASN A 41 3.06 2.07 -5.46
CA ASN A 41 2.68 2.11 -6.88
C ASN A 41 1.17 2.13 -7.11
N ALA A 42 0.38 1.88 -6.07
CA ALA A 42 -1.07 1.98 -6.15
C ALA A 42 -1.71 2.18 -4.77
N TRP A 43 -2.88 2.78 -4.77
CA TRP A 43 -3.78 2.91 -3.63
C TRP A 43 -5.09 2.18 -3.91
N TRP A 44 -5.72 1.69 -2.86
CA TRP A 44 -7.06 1.13 -2.89
C TRP A 44 -7.76 1.37 -1.55
N THR A 45 -9.05 1.66 -1.58
CA THR A 45 -9.88 1.73 -0.39
C THR A 45 -10.84 0.55 -0.42
N ASP A 46 -10.80 -0.29 0.61
CA ASP A 46 -11.67 -1.47 0.66
C ASP A 46 -13.14 -1.10 0.98
N GLY A 47 -14.03 -2.09 0.92
CA GLY A 47 -15.46 -1.90 1.22
C GLY A 47 -15.75 -1.49 2.68
N ALA A 48 -14.78 -1.58 3.59
CA ALA A 48 -14.87 -1.10 4.97
C ALA A 48 -14.29 0.31 5.15
N GLY A 49 -13.81 0.93 4.07
CA GLY A 49 -13.18 2.26 4.10
C GLY A 49 -11.72 2.26 4.55
N GLN A 50 -11.07 1.09 4.69
CA GLN A 50 -9.64 1.05 5.03
C GLN A 50 -8.80 1.37 3.81
N LEU A 51 -7.77 2.19 4.02
CA LEU A 51 -6.81 2.54 2.98
C LEU A 51 -5.69 1.50 2.90
N TRP A 52 -5.48 0.98 1.70
CA TRP A 52 -4.43 0.04 1.36
C TRP A 52 -3.47 0.66 0.35
N CYS A 53 -2.20 0.34 0.49
CA CYS A 53 -1.15 0.72 -0.45
C CYS A 53 -0.47 -0.52 -1.02
N ARG A 54 -0.15 -0.49 -2.31
CA ARG A 54 0.69 -1.50 -2.95
C ARG A 54 2.15 -1.07 -2.86
N LEU A 55 2.85 -1.63 -1.89
CA LEU A 55 4.18 -1.23 -1.47
C LEU A 55 5.25 -2.14 -2.08
N ARG A 56 6.33 -1.53 -2.57
CA ARG A 56 7.56 -2.20 -2.98
C ARG A 56 8.75 -1.61 -2.20
N THR A 57 9.42 -2.40 -1.38
CA THR A 57 10.63 -1.99 -0.63
C THR A 57 11.91 -2.39 -1.36
N LEU A 58 13.01 -1.68 -1.08
CA LEU A 58 14.34 -1.98 -1.62
C LEU A 58 15.23 -2.71 -0.58
N PRO A 59 16.14 -3.60 -1.05
CA PRO A 59 16.26 -4.08 -2.43
C PRO A 59 15.27 -5.21 -2.75
N GLY A 60 14.45 -5.05 -3.80
CA GLY A 60 13.97 -6.19 -4.58
C GLY A 60 12.73 -6.97 -4.11
N ALA A 61 11.90 -6.47 -3.18
CA ALA A 61 10.65 -7.19 -2.85
C ALA A 61 9.63 -7.13 -4.00
N CYS A 62 8.82 -8.19 -4.16
CA CYS A 62 7.61 -8.13 -4.98
C CYS A 62 6.64 -7.10 -4.37
N PRO A 63 5.92 -6.30 -5.17
CA PRO A 63 4.95 -5.37 -4.62
C PRO A 63 3.83 -6.12 -3.88
N GLN A 64 3.53 -5.69 -2.66
CA GLN A 64 2.49 -6.30 -1.82
C GLN A 64 1.46 -5.26 -1.41
N TRP A 65 0.19 -5.64 -1.42
CA TRP A 65 -0.85 -4.85 -0.76
C TRP A 65 -0.66 -4.93 0.75
N ARG A 66 -0.64 -3.78 1.41
CA ARG A 66 -0.57 -3.63 2.87
C ARG A 66 -1.51 -2.52 3.30
N ARG A 67 -2.03 -2.61 4.52
CA ARG A 67 -2.78 -1.50 5.11
C ARG A 67 -1.84 -0.31 5.23
N TYR A 68 -2.31 0.85 4.81
CA TYR A 68 -1.55 2.07 4.98
C TYR A 68 -1.58 2.48 6.45
N ASP A 69 -0.40 2.74 6.98
CA ASP A 69 -0.20 3.26 8.32
C ASP A 69 0.77 4.44 8.23
N PRO A 70 0.30 5.68 8.48
CA PRO A 70 1.12 6.87 8.33
C PRO A 70 2.23 6.97 9.38
N GLU A 71 2.20 6.18 10.47
CA GLU A 71 3.27 6.18 11.46
C GLU A 71 4.47 5.33 11.01
N SER A 72 4.22 4.25 10.26
CA SER A 72 5.26 3.36 9.76
C SER A 72 5.60 3.54 8.27
N ILE A 73 4.77 4.27 7.51
CA ILE A 73 4.97 4.53 6.08
C ILE A 73 4.90 6.04 5.82
N LEU A 74 6.06 6.67 5.68
CA LEU A 74 6.18 8.11 5.45
C LEU A 74 6.22 8.42 3.95
N LEU A 75 5.32 9.29 3.49
CA LEU A 75 5.31 9.74 2.11
C LEU A 75 6.42 10.77 1.90
N LEU A 76 7.34 10.47 0.99
CA LEU A 76 8.36 11.44 0.59
C LEU A 76 7.84 12.35 -0.54
N PRO A 77 8.30 13.60 -0.65
CA PRO A 77 7.94 14.45 -1.78
C PRO A 77 8.31 13.79 -3.13
N SER A 78 7.37 13.82 -4.08
CA SER A 78 7.56 13.26 -5.44
C SER A 78 7.90 14.32 -6.49
N ALA A 79 7.69 15.60 -6.17
CA ALA A 79 8.16 16.75 -6.93
C ALA A 79 9.11 17.58 -6.03
N GLY A 80 10.11 18.21 -6.62
CA GLY A 80 11.09 19.03 -5.91
C GLY A 80 10.45 20.25 -5.22
N ILE A 81 11.13 20.75 -4.18
CA ILE A 81 10.89 22.07 -3.54
C ILE A 81 11.17 23.18 -4.54
#